data_AF-A0ABD7NK19-F1
#
_entry.id   AF-A0ABD7NK19-F1
#
_cell.length_a   1.000
_cell.length_b   1.000
_cell.length_c   1.000
_cell.angle_alpha   90.00
_cell.angle_beta   90.00
_cell.angle_gamma   90.00
#
_symmetry.space_group_name_H-M   'P 1'
#
loop_
_entity.id
_entity.type
_entity.pdbx_description
1 polymer ?
#
loop_
_entity_poly.entity_id
_entity_poly.type
_entity_poly.pdbx_seq_one_letter_code
_entity_poly.pdbx_strand_id
1 'polypeptide(L)'
;MEALTIPVTIYVLATTNPFLPTSYHASTCDMSQKFPGIYVLVSTKTLDLPIPPLEPIDIIGMQVNALRARKEQISVEADMQLNVIEDQIQQLLCIDHSPIEENDVPF
;
A
#
# COMPACT_ATOMS: atom_id res chain seq x y z
N MET A 1 15.09 -30.86 3.90
CA MET A 1 15.94 -29.93 3.11
C MET A 1 16.80 -29.15 4.08
N GLU A 2 18.10 -28.98 3.81
CA GLU A 2 18.96 -28.10 4.60
C GLU A 2 18.51 -26.64 4.44
N ALA A 3 18.66 -25.84 5.49
CA ALA A 3 18.31 -24.43 5.48
C ALA A 3 19.22 -23.67 4.50
N LEU A 4 18.62 -23.09 3.46
CA LEU A 4 19.35 -22.29 2.47
C LEU A 4 19.69 -20.93 3.10
N THR A 5 20.94 -20.49 2.98
CA THR A 5 21.34 -19.15 3.43
C THR A 5 21.70 -18.29 2.22
N ILE A 6 21.12 -17.10 2.13
CA ILE A 6 21.40 -16.16 1.05
C ILE A 6 22.20 -14.97 1.60
N PRO A 7 23.38 -14.65 1.04
CA PRO A 7 24.10 -13.44 1.40
C PRO A 7 23.34 -12.22 0.83
N VAL A 8 22.94 -11.32 1.70
CA VAL A 8 22.26 -10.07 1.35
C VAL A 8 23.13 -8.89 1.72
N THR A 9 23.33 -7.99 0.79
CA THR A 9 24.02 -6.73 1.05
C THR A 9 23.00 -5.65 1.38
N ILE A 10 23.11 -5.10 2.58
CA ILE A 10 22.33 -3.96 3.07
C ILE A 10 23.19 -2.71 3.06
N TYR A 11 22.66 -1.66 2.44
CA TYR A 11 23.19 -0.32 2.42
C TYR A 11 22.50 0.49 3.51
N VAL A 12 23.27 0.93 4.50
CA VAL A 12 22.80 1.80 5.58
C VAL A 12 23.02 3.25 5.14
N LEU A 13 21.94 4.01 5.10
CA LEU A 13 21.89 5.36 4.55
C LEU A 13 21.39 6.32 5.63
N ALA A 14 21.96 7.53 5.67
CA ALA A 14 21.42 8.64 6.45
C ALA A 14 20.64 9.58 5.54
N THR A 15 19.50 10.09 6.01
CA THR A 15 18.81 11.19 5.35
C THR A 15 19.50 12.51 5.68
N THR A 16 19.71 13.34 4.67
CA THR A 16 20.35 14.65 4.81
C THR A 16 19.38 15.80 4.59
N ASN A 17 18.08 15.57 4.83
CA ASN A 17 17.09 16.63 4.74
C ASN A 17 17.34 17.67 5.86
N PRO A 18 17.65 18.93 5.53
CA PRO A 18 18.00 19.94 6.53
C PRO A 18 16.81 20.35 7.43
N PHE A 19 15.58 20.02 7.03
CA PHE A 19 14.37 20.36 7.76
C PHE A 19 13.87 19.25 8.69
N LEU A 20 14.52 18.09 8.69
CA LEU A 20 14.16 16.94 9.53
C LEU A 20 15.38 16.43 10.30
N PRO A 21 15.18 15.81 11.48
CA PRO A 21 16.26 15.12 12.18
C PRO A 21 16.88 14.05 11.30
N THR A 22 18.20 13.84 11.41
CA THR A 22 18.90 12.76 10.73
C THR A 22 18.30 11.41 11.10
N SER A 23 17.79 10.68 10.10
CA SER A 23 17.27 9.33 10.26
C SER A 23 18.11 8.33 9.47
N TYR A 24 18.19 7.10 9.96
CA TYR A 24 18.93 6.01 9.32
C TYR A 24 17.97 5.00 8.69
N HIS A 25 18.33 4.56 7.49
CA HIS A 25 17.54 3.63 6.69
C HIS A 25 18.41 2.48 6.20
N ALA A 26 17.84 1.29 6.14
CA ALA A 26 18.45 0.13 5.52
C ALA A 26 17.77 -0.14 4.18
N SER A 27 18.56 -0.36 3.13
CA SER A 27 18.08 -0.68 1.79
C SER A 27 18.88 -1.82 1.19
N THR A 28 18.26 -2.62 0.33
CA THR A 28 18.94 -3.67 -0.45
C THR A 28 19.68 -3.12 -1.68
N CYS A 29 19.57 -1.80 -1.94
CA CYS A 29 20.32 -1.11 -2.98
C CYS A 29 20.87 0.24 -2.48
N ASP A 30 21.95 0.72 -3.10
CA ASP A 30 22.55 2.01 -2.75
C ASP A 30 21.66 3.17 -3.24
N MET A 31 20.87 3.72 -2.33
CA MET A 31 19.98 4.84 -2.62
C MET A 31 20.71 6.17 -2.75
N SER A 32 21.95 6.27 -2.26
CA SER A 32 22.74 7.50 -2.40
C SER A 32 23.11 7.77 -3.86
N GLN A 33 23.32 6.72 -4.65
CA GLN A 33 23.57 6.85 -6.09
C GLN A 33 22.33 7.27 -6.87
N LYS A 34 21.15 6.79 -6.46
CA LYS A 34 19.87 7.13 -7.11
C LYS A 34 19.34 8.50 -6.68
N PHE A 35 19.60 8.90 -5.44
CA PHE A 35 19.06 10.10 -4.81
C PHE A 35 20.13 10.85 -3.96
N PRO A 36 21.20 11.35 -4.60
CA PRO A 36 22.37 11.90 -3.90
C PRO A 36 22.09 13.17 -3.07
N GLY A 37 20.97 13.87 -3.33
CA GLY A 37 20.55 15.03 -2.54
C GLY A 37 19.71 14.71 -1.30
N ILE A 38 19.30 13.46 -1.13
CA ILE A 38 18.39 13.02 -0.06
C ILE A 38 19.10 12.04 0.88
N TYR A 39 19.93 11.16 0.33
CA TYR A 39 20.59 10.09 1.07
C TYR A 39 22.11 10.15 0.92
N VAL A 40 22.79 9.85 2.03
CA VAL A 40 24.24 9.60 2.06
C VAL A 40 24.48 8.17 2.54
N LEU A 41 25.34 7.44 1.83
CA LEU A 41 25.74 6.09 2.22
C LEU A 41 26.66 6.16 3.45
N VAL A 42 26.25 5.52 4.54
CA VAL A 42 26.97 5.50 5.81
C VAL A 42 27.82 4.24 5.93
N SER A 43 27.23 3.08 5.58
CA SER A 43 27.95 1.81 5.61
C SER A 43 27.27 0.78 4.72
N THR A 44 28.03 -0.22 4.30
CA THR A 44 27.52 -1.40 3.62
C THR A 44 27.81 -2.62 4.47
N LYS A 45 26.81 -3.46 4.69
CA LYS A 45 26.92 -4.68 5.48
C LYS A 45 26.41 -5.86 4.67
N THR A 46 27.18 -6.93 4.61
CA THR A 46 26.70 -8.21 4.11
C THR A 46 26.24 -9.04 5.28
N LEU A 47 25.04 -9.60 5.18
CA LEU A 47 24.44 -10.44 6.20
C LEU A 47 23.90 -11.71 5.56
N ASP A 48 24.05 -12.80 6.28
CA ASP A 48 23.55 -14.11 5.89
C ASP A 48 22.09 -14.23 6.32
N LEU A 49 21.19 -14.31 5.35
CA LEU A 49 19.76 -14.45 5.60
C LEU A 49 19.37 -15.93 5.51
N PRO A 50 19.06 -16.59 6.64
CA PRO A 50 18.59 -17.97 6.62
C PRO A 50 17.17 -18.04 6.07
N ILE A 51 16.96 -18.93 5.12
CA ILE A 51 15.65 -19.27 4.56
C ILE A 51 15.22 -20.58 5.22
N PRO A 52 14.04 -20.61 5.88
CA PRO A 52 13.53 -21.83 6.45
C PRO A 52 13.31 -22.86 5.32
N PRO A 53 13.51 -24.16 5.58
CA PRO A 53 13.16 -25.18 4.62
C PRO A 53 11.64 -25.13 4.39
N LEU A 54 11.23 -24.69 3.21
CA LEU A 54 9.83 -24.62 2.79
C LEU A 54 9.54 -25.75 1.82
N GLU A 55 8.49 -26.52 2.10
CA GLU A 55 7.99 -27.47 1.12
C GLU A 55 7.17 -26.74 0.05
N PRO A 56 7.04 -27.29 -1.16
CA PRO A 56 6.23 -26.68 -2.21
C PRO A 56 4.78 -26.39 -1.75
N ILE A 57 4.23 -27.24 -0.87
CA ILE A 57 2.88 -27.05 -0.33
C ILE A 57 2.79 -25.82 0.59
N ASP A 58 3.85 -25.50 1.34
CA ASP A 58 3.90 -24.31 2.18
C ASP A 58 3.90 -23.04 1.33
N ILE A 59 4.68 -23.05 0.24
CA ILE A 59 4.72 -21.95 -0.72
C ILE A 59 3.35 -21.71 -1.36
N ILE A 60 2.69 -22.79 -1.79
CA ILE A 60 1.33 -22.73 -2.33
C ILE A 60 0.35 -22.19 -1.28
N GLY A 61 0.44 -22.66 -0.04
CA GLY A 61 -0.36 -22.18 1.07
C GLY A 61 -0.22 -20.67 1.29
N MET A 62 1.02 -20.16 1.28
CA MET A 62 1.30 -18.72 1.36
C MET A 62 0.70 -17.94 0.19
N GLN A 63 0.83 -18.46 -1.04
CA GLN A 63 0.24 -17.83 -2.23
C GLN A 63 -1.30 -17.79 -2.17
N VAL A 64 -1.94 -18.89 -1.75
CA VAL A 64 -3.40 -18.96 -1.57
C VAL A 64 -3.87 -17.96 -0.52
N ASN A 65 -3.17 -17.84 0.60
CA ASN A 65 -3.50 -16.89 1.65
C ASN A 65 -3.38 -15.44 1.15
N ALA A 66 -2.32 -15.12 0.39
CA ALA A 66 -2.16 -13.80 -0.23
C ALA A 66 -3.30 -13.49 -1.22
N LEU A 67 -3.72 -14.47 -2.02
CA LEU A 67 -4.85 -14.32 -2.94
C LEU A 67 -6.18 -14.11 -2.21
N ARG A 68 -6.41 -14.81 -1.10
CA ARG A 68 -7.61 -14.62 -0.26
C ARG A 68 -7.65 -13.24 0.36
N ALA A 69 -6.55 -12.79 0.95
CA ALA A 69 -6.44 -11.45 1.52
C ALA A 69 -6.68 -10.36 0.44
N ARG A 70 -6.11 -10.55 -0.76
CA ARG A 70 -6.35 -9.64 -1.88
C ARG A 70 -7.81 -9.64 -2.34
N LYS A 71 -8.46 -10.81 -2.37
CA LYS A 71 -9.89 -10.94 -2.73
C LYS A 71 -10.75 -10.16 -1.74
N GLU A 72 -10.48 -10.32 -0.45
CA GLU A 72 -11.20 -9.62 0.63
C GLU A 72 -11.02 -8.10 0.53
N GLN A 73 -9.77 -7.64 0.34
CA GLN A 73 -9.49 -6.21 0.14
C GLN A 73 -10.27 -5.62 -1.04
N ILE A 74 -10.31 -6.33 -2.18
CA ILE A 74 -11.06 -5.89 -3.36
C ILE A 74 -12.56 -5.86 -3.07
N SER A 75 -13.09 -6.84 -2.34
CA SER A 75 -14.50 -6.87 -1.97
C SER A 75 -14.88 -5.66 -1.13
N VAL A 76 -14.09 -5.34 -0.10
CA VAL A 76 -14.34 -4.18 0.77
C VAL A 76 -14.30 -2.87 -0.02
N GLU A 77 -13.30 -2.70 -0.89
CA GLU A 77 -13.21 -1.52 -1.75
C GLU A 77 -14.41 -1.44 -2.70
N ALA A 78 -14.80 -2.54 -3.33
CA ALA A 78 -15.94 -2.58 -4.23
C ALA A 78 -17.25 -2.23 -3.51
N ASP A 79 -17.49 -2.80 -2.33
CA ASP A 79 -18.68 -2.50 -1.53
C ASP A 79 -18.72 -1.01 -1.12
N MET A 80 -17.57 -0.42 -0.78
CA MET A 80 -17.49 1.01 -0.50
C MET A 80 -17.87 1.85 -1.73
N GLN A 81 -17.32 1.53 -2.90
CA GLN A 81 -17.62 2.25 -4.14
C GLN A 81 -19.09 2.08 -4.56
N LEU A 82 -19.65 0.88 -4.40
CA LEU A 82 -21.06 0.61 -4.68
C LEU A 82 -21.97 1.44 -3.77
N ASN A 83 -21.67 1.52 -2.47
CA ASN A 83 -22.46 2.34 -1.54
C ASN A 83 -22.44 3.83 -1.90
N VAL A 84 -21.31 4.36 -2.36
CA VAL A 84 -21.23 5.76 -2.83
C VAL A 84 -22.13 5.98 -4.05
N ILE A 85 -22.14 5.03 -5.00
CA ILE A 85 -22.99 5.12 -6.19
C ILE A 85 -24.48 5.00 -5.81
N GLU A 86 -24.83 4.07 -4.93
CA GLU A 86 -26.21 3.91 -4.45
C GLU A 86 -26.70 5.17 -3.72
N ASP A 87 -25.85 5.81 -2.92
CA ASP A 87 -26.19 7.09 -2.28
C ASP A 87 -26.46 8.19 -3.34
N GLN A 88 -25.63 8.28 -4.39
CA GLN A 88 -25.86 9.21 -5.49
C GLN A 88 -27.16 8.92 -6.25
N ILE A 89 -27.46 7.65 -6.50
CA ILE A 89 -28.73 7.23 -7.13
C ILE A 89 -29.91 7.67 -6.26
N GLN A 90 -29.84 7.41 -4.95
CA GLN A 90 -30.91 7.78 -4.03
C GLN A 90 -31.10 9.29 -3.94
N GLN A 91 -30.02 10.07 -3.91
CA GLN A 91 -30.11 11.53 -3.96
C GLN A 91 -30.87 12.04 -5.20
N LEU A 92 -30.65 11.43 -6.37
CA LEU A 92 -31.36 11.80 -7.59
C LEU A 92 -32.84 11.41 -7.54
N LEU A 93 -33.17 10.25 -6.98
CA LEU A 93 -34.55 9.76 -6.86
C LEU A 93 -35.35 10.45 -5.75
N CYS A 94 -34.68 11.01 -4.73
CA CYS A 94 -35.29 11.74 -3.62
C CYS A 94 -35.60 13.21 -3.94
N ILE A 95 -35.30 13.70 -5.15
CA ILE A 95 -35.84 14.98 -5.61
C ILE A 95 -37.31 14.75 -5.93
N ASP A 96 -38.19 15.07 -4.98
CA ASP A 96 -39.63 15.15 -5.21
C ASP A 96 -39.89 15.99 -6.47
N HIS A 97 -40.31 15.34 -7.54
CA HIS A 97 -40.94 15.99 -8.69
C HIS A 97 -42.37 16.43 -8.34
N SER A 98 -42.54 17.09 -7.19
CA SER A 98 -43.77 17.81 -6.92
C SER A 98 -43.78 19.01 -7.89
N PRO A 99 -44.74 19.09 -8.82
CA PRO A 99 -44.84 20.28 -9.67
C PRO A 99 -45.06 21.47 -8.74
N ILE A 100 -44.19 22.47 -8.84
CA ILE A 100 -44.48 23.79 -8.28
C ILE A 100 -45.67 24.30 -9.08
N GLU A 101 -46.87 24.24 -8.50
CA GLU A 101 -48.02 24.90 -9.11
C GLU A 101 -47.73 26.41 -9.11
N GLU A 102 -47.95 27.08 -10.24
CA GLU A 102 -47.72 28.52 -10.50
C GLU A 102 -48.46 29.48 -9.53
N ASN A 103 -49.18 28.97 -8.52
CA ASN A 103 -49.95 29.75 -7.54
C ASN A 103 -49.19 30.14 -6.27
N ASP A 104 -47.94 29.69 -6.07
CA ASP A 104 -47.16 30.00 -4.85
C ASP A 104 -46.18 31.19 -5.02
N VAL A 105 -46.29 31.98 -6.08
CA VAL A 105 -45.57 33.25 -6.20
C VAL A 105 -46.49 34.41 -5.77
N PRO A 106 -46.29 35.03 -4.59
CA PRO A 106 -47.08 36.19 -4.20
C PRO A 106 -46.71 37.38 -5.08
N PHE A 107 -47.72 38.06 -5.63
CA PHE A 107 -47.59 39.35 -6.31
C PHE A 107 -46.98 40.44 -5.42
#